data_AF-A0ABD1THY4-F1
#
_entry.id   AF-A0ABD1THY4-F1
#
_cell.length_a   1.000
_cell.length_b   1.000
_cell.length_c   1.000
_cell.angle_alpha   90.00
_cell.angle_beta   90.00
_cell.angle_gamma   90.00
#
_symmetry.space_group_name_H-M   'P 1'
#
loop_
_entity.id
_entity.type
_entity.pdbx_description
1 polymer ?
#
loop_
_entity_poly.entity_id
_entity_poly.type
_entity_poly.pdbx_seq_one_letter_code
_entity_poly.pdbx_strand_id
1 'polypeptide(L)'
;MTREISNETDFDVAQLPTDPGLRIPILDYNVNIRDQVRRAYMQKDKKRLNTHVGGHDSAHNQARMKCKALMNQDQHIQSVFFKQSKQVGDVINTVGASTKRCDLLREKQSDIIIEALEKCEILSGQGLNQETTLQRSGDTRWGSHYNSLVSLLAMFSAVSDVLEMIFEDESSTCDQRCDATNLLESIQSFDFAFNLHLMRSVLGISNELSKALQRKDQDIVNSNAIGEDVQTLTANYERQCVEFFFRRSIFFLSAALH
;
A
#
# COMPACT_ATOMS: atom_id res chain seq x y z
N MET A 1 6.85 85.45 -15.66
CA MET A 1 7.16 85.28 -14.23
C MET A 1 6.72 83.88 -13.85
N THR A 2 7.69 82.97 -13.86
CA THR A 2 7.62 81.55 -13.53
C THR A 2 7.12 81.35 -12.09
N ARG A 3 6.13 80.46 -11.90
CA ARG A 3 5.83 79.83 -10.61
C ARG A 3 5.80 78.32 -10.84
N GLU A 4 6.98 77.72 -10.71
CA GLU A 4 7.12 76.31 -10.39
C GLU A 4 6.48 76.09 -9.01
N ILE A 5 5.43 75.26 -8.95
CA ILE A 5 4.93 74.73 -7.69
C ILE A 5 5.51 73.33 -7.57
N SER A 6 6.68 73.29 -6.91
CA SER A 6 7.21 72.20 -6.08
C SER A 6 6.91 70.75 -6.52
N ASN A 7 7.92 70.15 -7.14
CA ASN A 7 8.22 68.73 -7.02
C ASN A 7 8.31 68.32 -5.52
N GLU A 8 8.00 67.05 -5.24
CA GLU A 8 8.16 66.35 -3.94
C GLU A 8 7.08 66.57 -2.87
N THR A 9 5.85 66.10 -3.15
CA THR A 9 5.10 65.42 -2.09
C THR A 9 5.53 63.96 -2.11
N ASP A 10 6.24 63.51 -1.07
CA ASP A 10 6.58 62.09 -0.84
C ASP A 10 5.30 61.26 -0.94
N PHE A 11 5.14 60.51 -2.04
CA PHE A 11 3.95 59.69 -2.26
C PHE A 11 4.04 58.48 -1.34
N ASP A 12 3.30 58.50 -0.23
CA ASP A 12 3.31 57.41 0.72
C ASP A 12 2.60 56.17 0.17
N VAL A 13 3.43 55.24 -0.31
CA VAL A 13 3.04 53.93 -0.81
C VAL A 13 2.25 53.10 0.22
N ALA A 14 2.39 53.38 1.52
CA ALA A 14 1.66 52.68 2.57
C ALA A 14 0.15 52.95 2.51
N GLN A 15 -0.26 54.15 2.08
CA GLN A 15 -1.68 54.58 2.00
C GLN A 15 -2.45 53.95 0.83
N LEU A 16 -1.77 53.25 -0.08
CA LEU A 16 -2.44 52.59 -1.20
C LEU A 16 -3.44 51.51 -0.75
N PRO A 17 -4.68 51.49 -1.30
CA PRO A 17 -5.67 50.47 -1.00
C PRO A 17 -5.16 49.06 -1.26
N THR A 18 -5.31 48.19 -0.26
CA THR A 18 -4.86 46.80 -0.36
C THR A 18 -5.85 45.93 -1.14
N ASP A 19 -7.15 46.24 -1.03
CA ASP A 19 -8.24 45.56 -1.73
C ASP A 19 -8.27 45.95 -3.23
N PRO A 20 -8.17 44.98 -4.17
CA PRO A 20 -8.30 45.20 -5.60
C PRO A 20 -9.57 45.92 -6.02
N GLY A 21 -10.69 45.71 -5.31
CA GLY A 21 -11.97 46.36 -5.60
C GLY A 21 -12.00 47.86 -5.25
N LEU A 22 -11.02 48.34 -4.49
CA LEU A 22 -10.91 49.73 -4.04
C LEU A 22 -9.71 50.46 -4.67
N ARG A 23 -9.00 49.85 -5.63
CA ARG A 23 -7.83 50.46 -6.27
C ARG A 23 -8.22 51.50 -7.31
N ILE A 24 -7.58 52.66 -7.23
CA ILE A 24 -7.64 53.68 -8.28
C ILE A 24 -6.88 53.15 -9.53
N PRO A 25 -7.42 53.30 -10.75
CA PRO A 25 -6.74 52.96 -11.99
C PRO A 25 -5.34 53.59 -12.11
N ILE A 26 -4.36 52.86 -12.63
CA ILE A 26 -2.96 53.32 -12.74
C ILE A 26 -2.84 54.60 -13.59
N LEU A 27 -3.75 54.77 -14.56
CA LEU A 27 -3.76 55.94 -15.46
C LEU A 27 -4.18 57.23 -14.75
N ASP A 28 -4.92 57.13 -13.64
CA ASP A 28 -5.42 58.29 -12.90
C ASP A 28 -4.33 58.89 -11.98
N TYR A 29 -3.22 58.17 -11.80
CA TYR A 29 -2.04 58.69 -11.11
C TYR A 29 -1.15 59.53 -12.03
N ASN A 30 -0.41 60.47 -11.44
CA ASN A 30 0.59 61.26 -12.16
C ASN A 30 1.66 60.34 -12.78
N VAL A 31 2.04 60.62 -14.03
CA VAL A 31 2.99 59.83 -14.84
C VAL A 31 4.27 59.49 -14.08
N ASN A 32 4.78 60.41 -13.24
CA ASN A 32 6.03 60.26 -12.51
C ASN A 32 5.97 59.23 -11.35
N ILE A 33 4.77 58.86 -10.87
CA ILE A 33 4.58 57.92 -9.74
C ILE A 33 3.91 56.60 -10.16
N ARG A 34 3.42 56.48 -11.40
CA ARG A 34 2.67 55.30 -11.88
C ARG A 34 3.44 54.00 -11.71
N ASP A 35 4.75 54.03 -11.98
CA ASP A 35 5.59 52.84 -11.87
C ASP A 35 5.79 52.39 -10.42
N GLN A 36 5.94 53.35 -9.51
CA GLN A 36 6.05 53.09 -8.08
C GLN A 36 4.74 52.49 -7.53
N VAL A 37 3.58 53.04 -7.92
CA VAL A 37 2.25 52.51 -7.58
C VAL A 37 2.06 51.09 -8.12
N ARG A 38 2.45 50.84 -9.38
CA ARG A 38 2.37 49.51 -9.99
C ARG A 38 3.18 48.48 -9.20
N ARG A 39 4.44 48.80 -8.86
CA ARG A 39 5.30 47.93 -8.04
C ARG A 39 4.72 47.67 -6.66
N ALA A 40 4.13 48.68 -6.03
CA ALA A 40 3.51 48.56 -4.72
C ALA A 40 2.28 47.64 -4.72
N TYR A 41 1.38 47.78 -5.69
CA TYR A 41 0.22 46.90 -5.83
C TYR A 41 0.65 45.44 -6.04
N MET A 42 1.64 45.19 -6.91
CA MET A 42 2.19 43.84 -7.11
C MET A 42 2.74 43.23 -5.81
N GLN A 43 3.44 44.03 -4.99
CA GLN A 43 3.96 43.55 -3.70
C GLN A 43 2.85 43.26 -2.70
N LYS A 44 1.80 44.09 -2.64
CA LYS A 44 0.64 43.86 -1.77
C LYS A 44 -0.12 42.59 -2.19
N ASP A 45 -0.29 42.36 -3.50
CA ASP A 45 -0.91 41.13 -4.03
C ASP A 45 -0.10 39.87 -3.69
N LYS A 46 1.22 39.93 -3.88
CA LYS A 46 2.12 38.83 -3.53
C LYS A 46 2.05 38.48 -2.05
N LYS A 47 2.02 39.49 -1.17
CA LYS A 47 1.88 39.26 0.28
C LYS A 47 0.55 38.58 0.61
N ARG A 48 -0.56 39.02 0.04
CA ARG A 48 -1.89 38.41 0.26
C ARG A 48 -1.95 36.96 -0.22
N LEU A 49 -1.36 36.67 -1.38
CA LEU A 49 -1.28 35.31 -1.89
C LEU A 49 -0.48 34.42 -0.93
N ASN A 50 0.65 34.91 -0.42
CA ASN A 50 1.44 34.18 0.57
C ASN A 50 0.67 33.97 1.89
N THR A 51 -0.15 34.92 2.32
CA THR A 51 -1.02 34.74 3.50
C THR A 51 -2.12 33.71 3.25
N HIS A 52 -2.70 33.68 2.04
CA HIS A 52 -3.76 32.74 1.66
C HIS A 52 -3.25 31.31 1.46
N VAL A 53 -2.14 31.16 0.72
CA VAL A 53 -1.48 29.88 0.50
C VAL A 53 -0.80 29.39 1.78
N GLY A 54 -0.37 30.29 2.65
CA GLY A 54 0.28 29.99 3.93
C GLY A 54 1.62 29.27 3.77
N GLY A 55 2.20 28.86 4.90
CA GLY A 55 3.44 28.06 4.94
C GLY A 55 3.23 26.60 4.53
N HIS A 56 4.28 25.79 4.67
CA HIS A 56 4.27 24.37 4.26
C HIS A 56 3.12 23.56 4.90
N ASP A 57 2.78 23.88 6.16
CA ASP A 57 1.73 23.20 6.91
C ASP A 57 0.37 23.92 6.89
N SER A 58 0.17 24.87 5.96
CA SER A 58 -1.12 25.54 5.82
C SER A 58 -2.21 24.56 5.40
N ALA A 59 -3.47 24.88 5.72
CA ALA A 59 -4.61 24.09 5.26
C ALA A 59 -4.63 23.93 3.72
N HIS A 60 -4.23 24.97 2.97
CA HIS A 60 -4.13 24.92 1.51
C HIS A 60 -3.08 23.92 1.03
N ASN A 61 -1.87 23.96 1.59
CA ASN A 61 -0.78 23.07 1.17
C ASN A 61 -1.01 21.63 1.64
N GLN A 62 -1.57 21.43 2.84
CA GLN A 62 -2.01 20.12 3.31
C GLN A 62 -3.11 19.53 2.41
N ALA A 63 -4.12 20.31 2.04
CA ALA A 63 -5.18 19.88 1.12
C ALA A 63 -4.62 19.54 -0.26
N ARG A 64 -3.70 20.36 -0.79
CA ARG A 64 -3.00 20.10 -2.06
C ARG A 64 -2.21 18.79 -2.02
N MET A 65 -1.49 18.52 -0.92
CA MET A 65 -0.74 17.28 -0.75
C MET A 65 -1.67 16.06 -0.66
N LYS A 66 -2.77 16.16 0.10
CA LYS A 66 -3.79 15.09 0.19
C LYS A 66 -4.44 14.81 -1.17
N CYS A 67 -4.79 15.84 -1.94
CA CYS A 67 -5.30 15.66 -3.31
C CYS A 67 -4.27 15.00 -4.22
N LYS A 68 -2.99 15.38 -4.12
CA LYS A 68 -1.92 14.76 -4.91
C LYS A 68 -1.71 13.28 -4.55
N ALA A 69 -1.80 12.93 -3.27
CA ALA A 69 -1.75 11.54 -2.81
C ALA A 69 -2.98 10.74 -3.27
N LEU A 70 -4.18 11.33 -3.18
CA LEU A 70 -5.42 10.70 -3.65
C LEU A 70 -5.42 10.43 -5.16
N MET A 71 -4.84 11.33 -5.95
CA MET A 71 -4.68 11.17 -7.41
C MET A 71 -3.51 10.25 -7.78
N ASN A 72 -2.73 9.77 -6.81
CA ASN A 72 -1.67 8.82 -7.08
C ASN A 72 -2.26 7.44 -7.34
N GLN A 73 -2.38 7.08 -8.61
CA GLN A 73 -2.97 5.82 -9.07
C GLN A 73 -2.21 4.58 -8.54
N ASP A 74 -0.93 4.73 -8.17
CA ASP A 74 -0.14 3.68 -7.54
C ASP A 74 -0.55 3.36 -6.09
N GLN A 75 -1.29 4.27 -5.43
CA GLN A 75 -1.80 4.10 -4.06
C GLN A 75 -3.29 3.71 -4.02
N HIS A 76 -3.96 3.60 -5.17
CA HIS A 76 -5.34 3.13 -5.21
C HIS A 76 -5.42 1.66 -4.75
N ILE A 77 -6.38 1.33 -3.89
CA ILE A 77 -6.55 -0.03 -3.35
C ILE A 77 -6.58 -1.08 -4.48
N GLN A 78 -7.26 -0.78 -5.60
CA GLN A 78 -7.28 -1.68 -6.76
C GLN A 78 -5.88 -1.91 -7.38
N SER A 79 -5.01 -0.90 -7.40
CA SER A 79 -3.64 -1.00 -7.89
C SER A 79 -2.79 -1.86 -6.96
N VAL A 80 -2.94 -1.68 -5.65
CA VAL A 80 -2.29 -2.53 -4.63
C VAL A 80 -2.74 -3.98 -4.77
N PHE A 81 -4.04 -4.24 -4.89
CA PHE A 81 -4.57 -5.59 -5.10
C PHE A 81 -4.08 -6.21 -6.41
N PHE A 82 -4.01 -5.44 -7.50
CA PHE A 82 -3.50 -5.92 -8.78
C PHE A 82 -2.00 -6.27 -8.71
N LYS A 83 -1.18 -5.36 -8.16
CA LYS A 83 0.26 -5.58 -7.96
C LYS A 83 0.53 -6.81 -7.10
N GLN A 84 -0.16 -6.91 -5.96
CA GLN A 84 -0.02 -8.04 -5.06
C GLN A 84 -0.48 -9.35 -5.72
N SER A 85 -1.61 -9.35 -6.45
CA SER A 85 -2.07 -10.55 -7.16
C SER A 85 -1.08 -10.99 -8.23
N LYS A 86 -0.42 -10.05 -8.91
CA LYS A 86 0.63 -10.37 -9.88
C LYS A 86 1.85 -10.99 -9.19
N GLN A 87 2.36 -10.37 -8.13
CA GLN A 87 3.51 -10.90 -7.38
C GLN A 87 3.26 -12.32 -6.84
N VAL A 88 2.06 -12.57 -6.31
CA VAL A 88 1.65 -13.92 -5.87
C VAL A 88 1.64 -14.91 -7.05
N GLY A 89 1.15 -14.49 -8.21
CA GLY A 89 1.19 -15.30 -9.43
C GLY A 89 2.62 -15.63 -9.88
N ASP A 90 3.52 -14.65 -9.85
CA ASP A 90 4.93 -14.82 -10.22
C ASP A 90 5.63 -15.81 -9.28
N VAL A 91 5.40 -15.73 -7.96
CA VAL A 91 5.90 -16.71 -6.98
C VAL A 91 5.40 -18.13 -7.30
N ILE A 92 4.08 -18.29 -7.49
CA ILE A 92 3.47 -19.60 -7.77
C ILE A 92 4.01 -20.18 -9.08
N ASN A 93 4.21 -19.35 -10.10
CA ASN A 93 4.75 -19.79 -11.38
C ASN A 93 6.23 -20.17 -11.26
N THR A 94 7.05 -19.36 -10.59
CA THR A 94 8.47 -19.66 -10.41
C THR A 94 8.67 -20.95 -9.63
N VAL A 95 7.97 -21.14 -8.51
CA VAL A 95 8.08 -22.38 -7.73
C VAL A 95 7.47 -23.57 -8.50
N GLY A 96 6.29 -23.37 -9.11
CA GLY A 96 5.50 -24.43 -9.73
C GLY A 96 5.87 -24.82 -11.16
N ALA A 97 6.78 -24.10 -11.84
CA ALA A 97 7.06 -24.33 -13.26
C ALA A 97 7.97 -25.53 -13.55
N SER A 98 8.59 -26.16 -12.55
CA SER A 98 9.48 -27.31 -12.73
C SER A 98 9.07 -28.46 -11.82
N THR A 99 9.00 -29.67 -12.36
CA THR A 99 8.70 -30.89 -11.58
C THR A 99 9.66 -31.03 -10.39
N LYS A 100 10.96 -30.80 -10.60
CA LYS A 100 11.98 -30.85 -9.53
C LYS A 100 11.66 -29.90 -8.37
N ARG A 101 11.26 -28.66 -8.69
CA ARG A 101 10.93 -27.64 -7.68
C ARG A 101 9.63 -27.96 -6.95
N CYS A 102 8.66 -28.53 -7.65
CA CYS A 102 7.43 -29.03 -7.04
C CYS A 102 7.69 -30.19 -6.08
N ASP A 103 8.57 -31.14 -6.44
CA ASP A 103 8.92 -32.27 -5.58
C ASP A 103 9.61 -31.80 -4.30
N LEU A 104 10.55 -30.86 -4.46
CA LEU A 104 11.26 -30.22 -3.36
C LEU A 104 10.34 -29.40 -2.45
N LEU A 105 9.35 -28.70 -3.03
CA LEU A 105 8.33 -27.99 -2.28
C LEU A 105 7.52 -28.96 -1.41
N ARG A 106 7.16 -30.14 -1.93
CA ARG A 106 6.45 -31.17 -1.15
C ARG A 106 7.33 -31.74 -0.04
N GLU A 107 8.59 -31.98 -0.33
CA GLU A 107 9.58 -32.45 0.66
C GLU A 107 9.70 -31.46 1.82
N LYS A 108 9.93 -30.17 1.54
CA LYS A 108 9.99 -29.11 2.55
C LYS A 108 8.70 -28.95 3.34
N GLN A 109 7.55 -29.07 2.67
CA GLN A 109 6.26 -29.05 3.36
C GLN A 109 6.10 -30.25 4.30
N SER A 110 6.59 -31.43 3.92
CA SER A 110 6.57 -32.63 4.75
C SER A 110 7.43 -32.45 6.00
N ASP A 111 8.62 -31.85 5.88
CA ASP A 111 9.50 -31.59 7.02
C ASP A 111 8.82 -30.72 8.09
N ILE A 112 8.12 -29.66 7.66
CA ILE A 112 7.37 -28.76 8.56
C ILE A 112 6.24 -29.52 9.29
N ILE A 113 5.53 -30.41 8.58
CA ILE A 113 4.45 -31.21 9.17
C ILE A 113 5.03 -32.21 10.18
N ILE A 114 6.16 -32.84 9.86
CA ILE A 114 6.85 -33.79 10.76
C ILE A 114 7.29 -33.06 12.03
N GLU A 115 7.94 -31.91 11.91
CA GLU A 115 8.38 -31.13 13.07
C GLU A 115 7.19 -30.70 13.96
N ALA A 116 6.07 -30.26 13.35
CA ALA A 116 4.87 -29.89 14.10
C ALA A 116 4.21 -31.09 14.80
N LEU A 117 4.28 -32.29 14.21
CA LEU A 117 3.83 -33.54 14.83
C LEU A 117 4.73 -33.93 16.01
N GLU A 118 6.05 -33.82 15.87
CA GLU A 118 7.02 -34.09 16.92
C GLU A 118 6.81 -33.18 18.14
N LYS A 119 6.53 -31.90 17.88
CA LYS A 119 6.20 -30.91 18.92
C LYS A 119 4.78 -31.05 19.48
N CYS A 120 3.99 -31.99 18.98
CA CYS A 120 2.58 -32.19 19.32
C CYS A 120 1.71 -30.93 19.12
N GLU A 121 2.10 -30.04 18.20
CA GLU A 121 1.34 -28.82 17.85
C GLU A 121 0.14 -29.15 16.96
N ILE A 122 0.21 -30.26 16.22
CA ILE A 122 -0.86 -30.75 15.35
C ILE A 122 -1.13 -32.24 15.61
N LEU A 123 -2.36 -32.69 15.31
CA LEU A 123 -2.76 -34.09 15.45
C LEU A 123 -2.51 -34.86 14.16
N SER A 124 -2.12 -36.13 14.30
CA SER A 124 -2.08 -37.10 13.19
C SER A 124 -3.45 -37.77 13.03
N GLY A 125 -3.89 -37.97 11.79
CA GLY A 125 -5.13 -38.70 11.50
C GLY A 125 -5.37 -38.86 10.00
N GLN A 126 -6.25 -39.80 9.65
CA GLN A 126 -6.52 -40.14 8.26
C GLN A 126 -7.23 -38.96 7.55
N GLY A 127 -6.54 -38.34 6.59
CA GLY A 127 -7.00 -37.14 5.88
C GLY A 127 -6.54 -35.82 6.48
N LEU A 128 -5.85 -35.82 7.63
CA LEU A 128 -5.15 -34.65 8.18
C LEU A 128 -3.76 -34.54 7.57
N ASN A 129 -3.27 -33.30 7.41
CA ASN A 129 -1.90 -32.99 6.96
C ASN A 129 -1.56 -33.56 5.56
N GLN A 130 -2.55 -33.67 4.66
CA GLN A 130 -2.33 -34.08 3.27
C GLN A 130 -1.39 -33.09 2.55
N GLU A 131 -0.67 -33.61 1.55
CA GLU A 131 0.11 -32.75 0.65
C GLU A 131 -0.77 -31.65 0.04
N THR A 132 -0.42 -30.41 0.34
CA THR A 132 -1.05 -29.23 -0.26
C THR A 132 -0.24 -28.77 -1.46
N THR A 133 -0.92 -28.38 -2.54
CA THR A 133 -0.30 -27.78 -3.72
C THR A 133 -0.59 -26.28 -3.78
N LEU A 134 0.36 -25.50 -4.31
CA LEU A 134 0.14 -24.09 -4.61
C LEU A 134 -0.99 -23.94 -5.62
N GLN A 135 -2.12 -23.40 -5.18
CA GLN A 135 -3.26 -23.18 -6.07
C GLN A 135 -3.03 -21.95 -6.94
N ARG A 136 -3.12 -22.11 -8.27
CA ARG A 136 -3.08 -20.98 -9.21
C ARG A 136 -4.36 -20.15 -9.13
N SER A 137 -4.20 -18.84 -9.24
CA SER A 137 -5.32 -17.92 -9.38
C SER A 137 -5.87 -18.00 -10.80
N GLY A 138 -7.16 -18.31 -10.96
CA GLY A 138 -7.86 -18.18 -12.24
C GLY A 138 -8.42 -16.76 -12.42
N ASP A 139 -8.24 -16.20 -13.61
CA ASP A 139 -8.45 -14.78 -13.97
C ASP A 139 -9.85 -14.19 -13.76
N THR A 140 -10.84 -14.96 -13.30
CA THR A 140 -12.25 -14.54 -13.30
C THR A 140 -13.03 -14.76 -12.00
N ARG A 141 -12.44 -15.32 -10.94
CA ARG A 141 -13.20 -15.59 -9.71
C ARG A 141 -12.41 -15.23 -8.45
N TRP A 142 -12.95 -14.27 -7.67
CA TRP A 142 -12.44 -13.82 -6.38
C TRP A 142 -12.10 -14.98 -5.42
N GLY A 143 -12.88 -16.06 -5.46
CA GLY A 143 -12.63 -17.27 -4.67
C GLY A 143 -11.35 -18.02 -5.08
N SER A 144 -10.94 -17.97 -6.35
CA SER A 144 -9.67 -18.58 -6.80
C SER A 144 -8.48 -17.77 -6.29
N HIS A 145 -8.54 -16.44 -6.38
CA HIS A 145 -7.51 -15.57 -5.80
C HIS A 145 -7.40 -15.80 -4.30
N TYR A 146 -8.53 -15.86 -3.58
CA TYR A 146 -8.53 -16.16 -2.16
C TYR A 146 -7.83 -17.49 -1.84
N ASN A 147 -8.17 -18.57 -2.56
CA ASN A 147 -7.56 -19.87 -2.29
C ASN A 147 -6.04 -19.89 -2.60
N SER A 148 -5.59 -19.16 -3.64
CA SER A 148 -4.17 -18.98 -3.91
C SER A 148 -3.42 -18.30 -2.77
N LEU A 149 -4.00 -17.24 -2.19
CA LEU A 149 -3.39 -16.55 -1.05
C LEU A 149 -3.35 -17.45 0.19
N VAL A 150 -4.44 -18.19 0.46
CA VAL A 150 -4.51 -19.14 1.58
C VAL A 150 -3.47 -20.26 1.42
N SER A 151 -3.32 -20.78 0.21
CA SER A 151 -2.34 -21.81 -0.12
C SER A 151 -0.90 -21.30 0.01
N LEU A 152 -0.61 -20.10 -0.49
CA LEU A 152 0.71 -19.47 -0.34
C LEU A 152 1.05 -19.22 1.14
N LEU A 153 0.10 -18.75 1.94
CA LEU A 153 0.28 -18.54 3.38
C LEU A 153 0.58 -19.86 4.11
N ALA A 154 -0.11 -20.95 3.75
CA ALA A 154 0.10 -22.26 4.36
C ALA A 154 1.49 -22.84 4.02
N MET A 155 2.02 -22.54 2.83
CA MET A 155 3.30 -23.08 2.32
C MET A 155 4.43 -22.04 2.33
N PHE A 156 4.27 -20.94 3.06
CA PHE A 156 5.15 -19.77 2.96
C PHE A 156 6.63 -20.09 3.24
N SER A 157 6.90 -20.93 4.23
CA SER A 157 8.27 -21.36 4.56
C SER A 157 8.87 -22.19 3.44
N ALA A 158 8.16 -23.22 2.98
CA ALA A 158 8.62 -24.08 1.89
C ALA A 158 8.84 -23.30 0.58
N VAL A 159 8.02 -22.28 0.30
CA VAL A 159 8.19 -21.37 -0.85
C VAL A 159 9.45 -20.52 -0.72
N SER A 160 9.74 -20.00 0.48
CA SER A 160 10.97 -19.24 0.74
C SER A 160 12.21 -20.10 0.50
N ASP A 161 12.21 -21.32 1.02
CA ASP A 161 13.32 -22.27 0.86
C ASP A 161 13.56 -22.63 -0.61
N VAL A 162 12.49 -22.86 -1.39
CA VAL A 162 12.63 -23.16 -2.82
C VAL A 162 13.19 -21.96 -3.60
N LEU A 163 12.82 -20.73 -3.26
CA LEU A 163 13.38 -19.53 -3.89
C LEU A 163 14.87 -19.36 -3.56
N GLU A 164 15.27 -19.62 -2.31
CA GLU A 164 16.67 -19.61 -1.88
C GLU A 164 17.48 -20.70 -2.61
N MET A 165 16.93 -21.91 -2.76
CA MET A 165 17.59 -22.98 -3.52
C MET A 165 17.76 -22.66 -5.00
N ILE A 166 16.79 -21.98 -5.65
CA ILE A 166 16.97 -21.51 -7.04
C ILE A 166 18.08 -20.46 -7.11
N PHE A 167 18.16 -19.58 -6.11
CA PHE A 167 19.23 -18.60 -6.01
C PHE A 167 20.60 -19.26 -5.83
N GLU A 168 20.70 -20.40 -5.14
CA GLU A 168 21.98 -21.08 -4.92
C GLU A 168 22.38 -22.01 -6.07
N ASP A 169 21.41 -22.54 -6.82
CA ASP A 169 21.63 -23.52 -7.89
C ASP A 169 22.52 -23.00 -9.04
N GLU A 170 23.71 -23.60 -9.19
CA GLU A 170 24.67 -23.29 -10.26
C GLU A 170 24.16 -23.70 -11.65
N SER A 171 23.18 -24.62 -11.73
CA SER A 171 22.59 -25.06 -12.99
C SER A 171 21.45 -24.16 -13.50
N SER A 172 20.98 -23.25 -12.66
CA SER A 172 19.93 -22.28 -13.00
C SER A 172 20.48 -21.12 -13.84
N THR A 173 19.66 -20.55 -14.71
CA THR A 173 20.09 -19.41 -15.54
C THR A 173 20.25 -18.14 -14.71
N CYS A 174 21.08 -17.20 -15.16
CA CYS A 174 21.24 -15.90 -14.50
C CYS A 174 19.89 -15.18 -14.31
N ASP A 175 19.03 -15.23 -15.33
CA ASP A 175 17.69 -14.64 -15.27
C ASP A 175 16.82 -15.32 -14.20
N GLN A 176 16.82 -16.66 -14.13
CA GLN A 176 16.08 -17.40 -13.11
C GLN A 176 16.57 -17.10 -11.69
N ARG A 177 17.88 -16.95 -11.52
CA ARG A 177 18.51 -16.61 -10.24
C ARG A 177 18.13 -15.18 -9.83
N CYS A 178 18.20 -14.23 -10.75
CA CYS A 178 17.80 -12.84 -10.53
C CYS A 178 16.31 -12.73 -10.17
N ASP A 179 15.44 -13.43 -10.91
CA ASP A 179 14.00 -13.48 -10.65
C ASP A 179 13.72 -14.08 -9.26
N ALA A 180 14.39 -15.18 -8.90
CA ALA A 180 14.25 -15.80 -7.59
C ALA A 180 14.70 -14.87 -6.45
N THR A 181 15.82 -14.17 -6.62
CA THR A 181 16.30 -13.18 -5.65
C THR A 181 15.29 -12.05 -5.45
N ASN A 182 14.83 -11.43 -6.55
CA ASN A 182 13.85 -10.35 -6.49
C ASN A 182 12.54 -10.80 -5.84
N LEU A 183 12.09 -12.03 -6.13
CA LEU A 183 10.91 -12.60 -5.50
C LEU A 183 11.15 -12.89 -4.01
N LEU A 184 12.32 -13.41 -3.63
CA LEU A 184 12.67 -13.68 -2.24
C LEU A 184 12.69 -12.39 -1.41
N GLU A 185 13.33 -11.33 -1.92
CA GLU A 185 13.31 -10.00 -1.30
C GLU A 185 11.88 -9.44 -1.22
N SER A 186 11.10 -9.61 -2.28
CA SER A 186 9.70 -9.18 -2.31
C SER A 186 8.87 -9.89 -1.25
N ILE A 187 8.93 -11.23 -1.14
CA ILE A 187 8.09 -11.98 -0.18
C ILE A 187 8.49 -11.74 1.28
N GLN A 188 9.75 -11.39 1.53
CA GLN A 188 10.26 -11.04 2.86
C GLN A 188 9.99 -9.58 3.23
N SER A 189 9.54 -8.75 2.29
CA SER A 189 9.22 -7.34 2.54
C SER A 189 7.97 -7.18 3.41
N PHE A 190 7.96 -6.10 4.20
CA PHE A 190 6.79 -5.70 4.98
C PHE A 190 5.57 -5.48 4.09
N ASP A 191 5.76 -4.77 2.97
CA ASP A 191 4.67 -4.39 2.08
C ASP A 191 3.98 -5.63 1.51
N PHE A 192 4.74 -6.65 1.08
CA PHE A 192 4.17 -7.89 0.59
C PHE A 192 3.42 -8.64 1.68
N ALA A 193 4.00 -8.79 2.87
CA ALA A 193 3.34 -9.47 3.99
C ALA A 193 2.04 -8.76 4.39
N PHE A 194 2.09 -7.45 4.55
CA PHE A 194 0.93 -6.62 4.88
C PHE A 194 -0.17 -6.74 3.83
N ASN A 195 0.18 -6.60 2.54
CA ASN A 195 -0.78 -6.68 1.45
C ASN A 195 -1.35 -8.10 1.27
N LEU A 196 -0.53 -9.14 1.44
CA LEU A 196 -0.97 -10.53 1.40
C LEU A 196 -2.05 -10.80 2.46
N HIS A 197 -1.81 -10.34 3.68
CA HIS A 197 -2.78 -10.43 4.78
C HIS A 197 -4.03 -9.58 4.49
N LEU A 198 -3.86 -8.31 4.14
CA LEU A 198 -4.98 -7.42 3.81
C LEU A 198 -5.88 -8.03 2.72
N MET A 199 -5.30 -8.56 1.64
CA MET A 199 -6.04 -9.23 0.59
C MET A 199 -6.73 -10.50 1.09
N ARG A 200 -6.08 -11.34 1.89
CA ARG A 200 -6.71 -12.54 2.48
C ARG A 200 -7.97 -12.17 3.27
N SER A 201 -7.95 -11.08 4.04
CA SER A 201 -9.12 -10.63 4.82
C SER A 201 -10.26 -10.16 3.94
N VAL A 202 -9.97 -9.21 3.05
CA VAL A 202 -10.98 -8.59 2.20
C VAL A 202 -11.60 -9.63 1.27
N LEU A 203 -10.77 -10.48 0.65
CA LEU A 203 -11.24 -11.58 -0.19
C LEU A 203 -11.94 -12.67 0.61
N GLY A 204 -11.49 -12.96 1.83
CA GLY A 204 -12.13 -13.94 2.71
C GLY A 204 -13.55 -13.55 3.09
N ILE A 205 -13.74 -12.32 3.55
CA ILE A 205 -15.07 -11.77 3.87
C ILE A 205 -15.96 -11.78 2.60
N SER A 206 -15.42 -11.30 1.48
CA SER A 206 -16.15 -11.26 0.20
C SER A 206 -16.55 -12.66 -0.29
N ASN A 207 -15.68 -13.65 -0.09
CA ASN A 207 -15.91 -15.03 -0.49
C ASN A 207 -16.98 -15.70 0.37
N GLU A 208 -16.95 -15.52 1.69
CA GLU A 208 -17.98 -16.06 2.59
C GLU A 208 -19.33 -15.38 2.36
N LEU A 209 -19.35 -14.06 2.17
CA LEU A 209 -20.57 -13.34 1.79
C LEU A 209 -21.11 -13.84 0.44
N SER A 210 -20.23 -14.03 -0.55
CA SER A 210 -20.62 -14.54 -1.87
C SER A 210 -21.22 -15.95 -1.79
N LYS A 211 -20.64 -16.84 -0.97
CA LYS A 211 -21.18 -18.18 -0.73
C LYS A 211 -22.52 -18.14 0.00
N ALA A 212 -22.68 -17.27 0.99
CA ALA A 212 -23.94 -17.09 1.71
C ALA A 212 -25.05 -16.62 0.75
N LEU A 213 -24.78 -15.57 -0.02
CA LEU A 213 -25.73 -15.01 -0.99
C LEU A 213 -26.09 -15.99 -2.13
N GLN A 214 -25.23 -16.96 -2.44
CA GLN A 214 -25.50 -17.98 -3.45
C GLN A 214 -26.39 -19.15 -2.94
N ARG A 215 -26.61 -19.28 -1.63
CA ARG A 215 -27.54 -20.29 -1.09
C ARG A 215 -28.97 -19.83 -1.35
N LYS A 216 -29.77 -20.67 -2.01
CA LYS A 216 -31.15 -20.35 -2.43
C LYS A 216 -32.13 -20.10 -1.27
N ASP A 217 -31.72 -20.31 -0.02
CA ASP A 217 -32.61 -20.39 1.15
C ASP A 217 -32.28 -19.37 2.27
N GLN A 218 -31.55 -18.29 2.01
CA GLN A 218 -31.16 -17.32 3.05
C GLN A 218 -31.98 -16.02 3.06
N ASP A 219 -32.65 -15.80 4.18
CA ASP A 219 -33.39 -14.59 4.55
C ASP A 219 -32.41 -13.51 5.07
N ILE A 220 -32.57 -12.27 4.59
CA ILE A 220 -31.62 -11.14 4.79
C ILE A 220 -31.41 -10.85 6.29
N VAL A 221 -32.35 -11.24 7.14
CA VAL A 221 -32.33 -11.04 8.60
C VAL A 221 -31.22 -11.83 9.30
N ASN A 222 -30.76 -12.96 8.74
CA ASN A 222 -29.63 -13.73 9.30
C ASN A 222 -28.25 -13.13 8.94
N SER A 223 -28.21 -12.04 8.16
CA SER A 223 -26.99 -11.32 7.80
C SER A 223 -26.32 -10.62 9.00
N ASN A 224 -27.05 -10.37 10.09
CA ASN A 224 -26.50 -9.70 11.26
C ASN A 224 -25.57 -10.60 12.10
N ALA A 225 -25.80 -11.91 12.12
CA ALA A 225 -24.87 -12.87 12.75
C ALA A 225 -23.50 -12.92 12.05
N ILE A 226 -23.48 -12.65 10.73
CA ILE A 226 -22.24 -12.54 9.94
C ILE A 226 -21.43 -11.32 10.36
N GLY A 227 -22.09 -10.25 10.83
CA GLY A 227 -21.42 -9.04 11.34
C GLY A 227 -20.66 -9.27 12.65
N GLU A 228 -21.17 -10.15 13.53
CA GLU A 228 -20.48 -10.54 14.77
C GLU A 228 -19.25 -11.43 14.49
N ASP A 229 -19.33 -12.35 13.52
CA ASP A 229 -18.17 -13.13 13.08
C ASP A 229 -17.06 -12.24 12.50
N VAL A 230 -17.41 -11.16 11.80
CA VAL A 230 -16.47 -10.17 11.24
C VAL A 230 -15.74 -9.38 12.34
N GLN A 231 -16.42 -9.00 13.44
CA GLN A 231 -15.76 -8.38 14.60
C GLN A 231 -14.78 -9.36 15.27
N THR A 232 -15.17 -10.63 15.38
CA THR A 232 -14.33 -11.69 15.99
C THR A 232 -13.10 -12.00 15.12
N LEU A 233 -13.23 -11.96 13.80
CA LEU A 233 -12.12 -12.10 12.86
C LEU A 233 -11.16 -10.90 12.90
N THR A 234 -11.70 -9.69 13.07
CA THR A 234 -10.91 -8.44 13.18
C THR A 234 -10.09 -8.44 14.48
N ALA A 235 -10.66 -8.93 15.59
CA ALA A 235 -9.94 -9.11 16.86
C ALA A 235 -8.86 -10.21 16.81
N ASN A 236 -9.10 -11.29 16.06
CA ASN A 236 -8.07 -12.30 15.78
C ASN A 236 -6.95 -11.76 14.87
N TYR A 237 -7.26 -10.78 14.02
CA TYR A 237 -6.30 -10.10 13.15
C TYR A 237 -5.23 -9.33 13.93
N GLU A 238 -5.63 -8.59 14.97
CA GLU A 238 -4.69 -7.87 15.83
C GLU A 238 -3.75 -8.83 16.59
N ARG A 239 -4.23 -10.01 17.00
CA ARG A 239 -3.39 -11.00 17.68
C ARG A 239 -2.44 -11.75 16.75
N GLN A 240 -2.88 -12.17 15.57
CA GLN A 240 -2.03 -12.91 14.61
C GLN A 240 -0.96 -12.02 13.98
N CYS A 241 -1.26 -10.75 13.68
CA CYS A 241 -0.26 -9.82 13.20
C CYS A 241 0.80 -9.55 14.26
N VAL A 242 0.45 -9.39 15.54
CA VAL A 242 1.44 -9.16 16.60
C VAL A 242 2.32 -10.40 16.84
N GLU A 243 1.77 -11.61 16.90
CA GLU A 243 2.56 -12.85 17.13
C GLU A 243 3.50 -13.18 15.95
N PHE A 244 3.03 -13.07 14.70
CA PHE A 244 3.85 -13.38 13.52
C PHE A 244 4.94 -12.33 13.30
N PHE A 245 4.64 -11.05 13.53
CA PHE A 245 5.64 -9.98 13.47
C PHE A 245 6.64 -10.11 14.62
N PHE A 246 6.20 -10.37 15.87
CA PHE A 246 7.12 -10.51 17.01
C PHE A 246 8.02 -11.75 16.90
N ARG A 247 7.49 -12.92 16.54
CA ARG A 247 8.31 -14.15 16.48
C ARG A 247 9.42 -14.08 15.41
N ARG A 248 9.19 -13.41 14.27
CA ARG A 248 10.16 -13.33 13.17
C ARG A 248 11.06 -12.09 13.22
N SER A 249 10.56 -10.93 13.69
CA SER A 249 11.42 -9.75 13.91
C SER A 249 12.39 -9.96 15.08
N ILE A 250 12.02 -10.73 16.11
CA ILE A 250 12.97 -11.20 17.13
C ILE A 250 14.02 -12.14 16.53
N PHE A 251 13.64 -13.01 15.58
CA PHE A 251 14.59 -13.91 14.91
C PHE A 251 15.60 -13.14 14.03
N PHE A 252 15.14 -12.12 13.30
CA PHE A 252 16.01 -11.23 12.51
C PHE A 252 16.92 -10.34 13.38
N LEU A 253 16.43 -9.82 14.52
CA LEU A 253 17.26 -9.07 15.48
C LEU A 253 18.26 -9.94 16.24
N SER A 254 17.94 -11.22 16.49
CA SER A 254 18.84 -12.18 17.12
C SER A 254 19.94 -12.67 16.18
N ALA A 255 19.67 -12.79 14.89
CA ALA A 255 20.64 -13.23 13.87
C ALA A 255 21.60 -12.10 13.43
N ALA A 256 21.24 -10.83 13.61
CA ALA A 256 22.10 -9.68 13.34
C ALA A 256 23.06 -9.31 14.49
N LEU A 257 23.05 -10.07 15.59
CA LEU A 257 23.82 -9.83 16.82
C LEU A 257 24.88 -10.93 17.11
N HIS A 258 25.17 -11.79 16.14
CA HIS A 258 26.33 -12.69 16.11
C HIS A 258 27.07 -12.55 14.78
#